data_AF-A0A2N9NSD8-F1
#
_entry.id   AF-A0A2N9NSD8-F1
#
_cell.length_a   1.000
_cell.length_b   1.000
_cell.length_c   1.000
_cell.angle_alpha   90.00
_cell.angle_beta   90.00
_cell.angle_gamma   90.00
#
_symmetry.space_group_name_H-M   'P 1'
#
loop_
_entity.id
_entity.type
_entity.pdbx_description
1 polymer ?
#
loop_
_entity_poly.entity_id
_entity_poly.type
_entity_poly.pdbx_seq_one_letter_code
_entity_poly.pdbx_strand_id
1 'polypeptide(L)' 'MLYYALVFLLVALVAAVLGFAALAGLAALIAKVLFVVFLILFVLSLARGRRF' A
#
# COMPACT_ATOMS: atom_id res chain seq x y z
N MET A 1 -3.86 -20.53 -22.15
CA MET A 1 -3.89 -19.87 -20.82
C MET A 1 -2.72 -18.89 -20.64
N LEU A 2 -1.47 -19.28 -20.92
CA LEU A 2 -0.29 -18.38 -20.88
C LEU A 2 -0.40 -17.12 -21.76
N TYR A 3 -1.05 -17.22 -22.92
CA TYR A 3 -1.25 -16.06 -23.81
C TYR A 3 -2.01 -14.92 -23.13
N TYR A 4 -3.16 -15.21 -22.50
CA TYR A 4 -3.93 -14.21 -21.78
C TYR A 4 -3.19 -13.65 -20.57
N ALA A 5 -2.39 -14.46 -19.88
CA ALA A 5 -1.53 -14.00 -18.79
C ALA A 5 -0.46 -13.00 -19.28
N LEU A 6 0.19 -13.28 -20.42
CA LEU A 6 1.16 -12.34 -21.03
C LEU A 6 0.49 -11.04 -21.50
N VAL A 7 -0.71 -11.14 -22.08
CA VAL A 7 -1.46 -9.95 -22.52
C VAL A 7 -1.84 -9.10 -21.30
N PHE A 8 -2.31 -9.72 -20.22
CA PHE A 8 -2.63 -9.01 -18.98
C PHE A 8 -1.39 -8.36 -18.35
N LEU A 9 -0.25 -9.04 -18.37
CA LEU A 9 1.04 -8.51 -17.90
C LEU A 9 1.44 -7.24 -18.68
N LEU A 10 1.34 -7.28 -20.01
CA LEU A 10 1.66 -6.13 -20.86
C LEU A 10 0.72 -4.95 -20.60
N VAL A 11 -0.59 -5.21 -20.48
CA VAL A 11 -1.58 -4.18 -20.16
C VAL A 11 -1.30 -3.55 -18.80
N ALA A 12 -0.98 -4.36 -17.78
CA ALA A 12 -0.63 -3.87 -16.45
C ALA A 12 0.62 -2.99 -16.46
N LEU A 13 1.64 -3.35 -17.25
CA LEU A 13 2.88 -2.59 -17.37
C LEU A 13 2.66 -1.25 -18.09
N VAL A 14 1.89 -1.25 -19.19
CA VAL A 14 1.51 -0.04 -19.91
C VAL A 14 0.67 0.87 -19.02
N ALA A 15 -0.29 0.32 -18.29
CA ALA A 15 -1.10 1.09 -17.35
C ALA A 15 -0.21 1.70 -16.24
N ALA A 16 0.73 0.91 -15.69
CA ALA A 16 1.67 1.34 -14.67
C ALA A 16 2.47 2.58 -15.11
N VAL A 17 2.95 2.60 -16.36
CA VAL A 17 3.72 3.72 -16.93
C VAL A 17 2.83 4.91 -17.31
N LEU A 18 1.63 4.67 -17.85
CA LEU A 18 0.78 5.74 -18.40
C LEU A 18 -0.04 6.53 -17.38
N GLY A 19 -0.27 6.03 -16.16
CA GLY A 19 -1.20 6.74 -15.27
C GLY A 19 -1.24 6.34 -13.80
N PHE A 20 -0.66 5.21 -13.41
CA PHE A 20 -0.70 4.79 -12.01
C PHE A 20 0.21 5.62 -11.09
N ALA A 21 1.13 6.43 -11.64
CA ALA A 21 1.96 7.34 -10.84
C ALA A 21 1.12 8.36 -10.05
N ALA A 22 0.03 8.87 -10.63
CA ALA A 22 -0.86 9.82 -9.94
C ALA A 22 -1.64 9.17 -8.79
N LEU A 23 -2.12 7.93 -8.99
CA LEU A 23 -2.83 7.17 -7.97
C LEU A 23 -1.89 6.68 -6.86
N ALA A 24 -0.65 6.34 -7.20
CA ALA A 24 0.37 5.94 -6.24
C ALA A 24 0.66 7.06 -5.23
N GLY A 25 0.67 8.33 -5.65
CA GLY A 25 0.82 9.47 -4.77
C GLY A 25 -0.31 9.59 -3.74
N LEU A 26 -1.56 9.48 -4.17
CA LEU A 26 -2.72 9.54 -3.27
C LEU A 26 -2.77 8.34 -2.31
N ALA A 27 -2.49 7.14 -2.81
CA ALA A 27 -2.40 5.94 -1.99
C ALA A 27 -1.27 6.03 -0.95
N ALA A 28 -0.11 6.60 -1.32
CA ALA A 28 1.01 6.81 -0.42
C ALA A 28 0.69 7.79 0.72
N LEU A 29 -0.13 8.82 0.45
CA LEU A 29 -0.59 9.75 1.49
C LEU A 29 -1.49 9.03 2.51
N ILE A 30 -2.46 8.24 2.04
CA ILE A 30 -3.38 7.48 2.91
C ILE A 30 -2.59 6.45 3.72
N ALA A 31 -1.64 5.74 3.10
CA ALA A 31 -0.79 4.76 3.77
C ALA A 31 0.07 5.40 4.88
N LYS A 32 0.60 6.61 4.64
CA LYS A 32 1.35 7.37 5.66
C LYS A 32 0.51 7.65 6.90
N VAL A 33 -0.72 8.12 6.72
CA VAL A 33 -1.63 8.40 7.84
C VAL A 33 -1.93 7.12 8.63
N LEU A 34 -2.25 6.03 7.93
CA LEU A 34 -2.54 4.74 8.57
C LEU A 34 -1.33 4.17 9.31
N PHE A 35 -0.12 4.32 8.76
CA PHE A 35 1.13 3.91 9.40
C PHE A 35 1.36 4.66 10.72
N VAL A 36 1.15 5.98 10.73
CA VAL A 36 1.30 6.79 11.95
C VAL A 36 0.26 6.39 13.00
N VAL A 37 -1.00 6.20 12.62
CA VAL A 37 -2.05 5.74 13.53
C VAL A 37 -1.69 4.37 14.12
N PHE A 38 -1.24 3.43 13.30
CA PHE A 38 -0.78 2.13 13.76
C PHE A 38 0.39 2.26 14.74
N LEU A 39 1.35 3.15 14.47
CA LEU A 39 2.51 3.36 15.34
C LEU A 39 2.08 3.91 16.72
N ILE A 40 1.12 4.86 16.75
CA ILE A 40 0.56 5.36 18.01
C ILE A 40 -0.14 4.23 18.77
N LEU A 41 -1.01 3.47 18.11
CA LEU A 41 -1.71 2.34 18.72
C LEU A 41 -0.75 1.23 19.19
N PHE A 42 0.32 0.97 18.44
CA PHE A 42 1.36 0.01 18.77
C PHE A 42 2.13 0.44 20.02
N VAL A 43 2.51 1.71 20.12
CA VAL A 43 3.18 2.25 21.31
C VAL A 43 2.23 2.23 22.52
N LEU A 44 0.95 2.57 22.34
CA LEU A 44 -0.06 2.49 23.39
C LEU A 44 -0.28 1.03 23.85
N SER A 45 -0.35 0.10 22.91
CA SER A 45 -0.47 -1.34 23.17
C SER A 45 0.75 -1.87 23.90
N LEU A 46 1.97 -1.51 23.48
CA LEU A 46 3.22 -1.90 24.13
C LEU A 46 3.30 -1.31 25.55
N ALA A 47 2.93 -0.04 25.75
CA ALA A 47 2.91 0.61 27.05
C ALA A 47 1.84 0.04 28.01
N ARG A 48 0.73 -0.48 27.47
CA ARG A 48 -0.34 -1.12 28.25
C ARG A 48 -0.08 -2.62 28.46
N GLY A 49 0.63 -3.27 27.54
CA GLY A 49 1.05 -4.67 27.63
C GLY A 49 2.22 -4.93 28.59
N ARG A 50 3.02 -3.90 28.93
CA ARG A 50 4.08 -4.01 29.97
C ARG A 50 3.58 -3.85 31.42
N ARG A 51 2.27 -3.85 31.65
CA ARG A 51 1.67 -3.58 32.98
C ARG A 51 0.81 -4.72 33.55
N PHE A 52 0.99 -5.95 33.07
CA PHE A 52 0.45 -7.16 33.71
C PHE A 52 1.55 -8.21 33.83
#